data_AF-X1CV20-F1
#
_entry.id   AF-X1CV20-F1
#
_cell.length_a   1.000
_cell.length_b   1.000
_cell.length_c   1.000
_cell.angle_alpha   90.00
_cell.angle_beta   90.00
_cell.angle_gamma   90.00
#
_symmetry.space_group_name_H-M   'P 1'
#
loop_
_entity.id
_entity.type
_entity.pdbx_description
1 polymer ?
#
loop_
_entity_poly.entity_id
_entity_poly.type
_entity_poly.pdbx_seq_one_letter_code
_entity_poly.pdbx_strand_id
1 'polypeptide(L)' 'MGKDTIIVLSDGSKYKLTPKAIKFIEDLKTFFAERGIPEEKIPLYLEELARREREGNL' A
#
# COMPACT_ATOMS: atom_id res chain seq x y z
N MET A 1 3.87 -3.32 26.16
CA MET A 1 5.06 -3.11 25.30
C MET A 1 4.67 -3.43 23.86
N GLY A 2 4.44 -2.41 23.03
CA GLY A 2 4.03 -2.60 21.64
C GLY A 2 5.18 -3.18 20.82
N LYS A 3 4.92 -4.23 20.04
CA LYS A 3 5.91 -4.78 19.12
C LYS A 3 6.09 -3.79 17.99
N ASP A 4 7.25 -3.15 17.93
CA ASP A 4 7.64 -2.35 16.78
C ASP A 4 7.69 -3.25 15.55
N THR A 5 6.94 -2.89 14.50
CA THR A 5 6.99 -3.61 13.23
C THR A 5 8.05 -2.98 12.36
N ILE A 6 9.10 -3.73 12.03
CA ILE A 6 10.22 -3.26 11.21
C ILE A 6 10.17 -4.02 9.88
N ILE A 7 10.06 -3.28 8.78
CA ILE A 7 10.23 -3.82 7.42
C ILE A 7 11.70 -3.68 7.06
N VAL A 8 12.28 -4.76 6.53
CA VAL A 8 13.61 -4.76 5.93
C VAL A 8 13.44 -4.86 4.42
N LEU A 9 13.95 -3.89 3.67
CA LEU A 9 13.89 -3.89 2.22
C LEU A 9 15.06 -4.71 1.63
N SER A 10 14.98 -5.00 0.33
CA SER A 10 15.98 -5.81 -0.39
C SER A 10 17.37 -5.17 -0.44
N ASP A 11 17.46 -3.85 -0.30
CA ASP A 11 18.71 -3.10 -0.17
C ASP A 11 19.30 -3.12 1.26
N GLY A 12 18.64 -3.81 2.20
CA GLY A 12 19.05 -3.90 3.59
C GLY A 12 18.59 -2.72 4.46
N SER A 13 17.92 -1.72 3.89
CA SER A 13 17.35 -0.61 4.64
C SER A 13 16.22 -1.09 5.55
N LYS A 14 16.07 -0.43 6.71
CA LYS A 14 15.06 -0.78 7.73
C LYS A 14 14.10 0.37 7.95
N TYR A 15 12.81 0.09 7.83
CA TYR A 15 11.75 1.05 8.09
C TYR A 15 10.91 0.60 9.27
N LYS A 16 10.82 1.45 10.29
CA LYS A 16 9.93 1.23 11.42
C LYS A 16 8.53 1.71 11.04
N LEU A 17 7.58 0.78 10.98
CA LEU A 17 6.19 1.10 10.78
C LEU A 17 5.56 1.59 12.09
N THR A 18 4.86 2.72 11.99
CA THR A 18 4.01 3.18 13.08
C THR A 18 2.71 2.37 13.09
N PRO A 19 2.02 2.26 14.24
CA PRO A 19 0.70 1.63 14.30
C PRO A 19 -0.31 2.22 13.32
N LYS A 20 -0.22 3.53 13.04
CA LYS A 20 -1.06 4.21 12.05
C LYS A 20 -0.79 3.72 10.63
N ALA A 21 0.48 3.48 10.28
CA ALA A 21 0.86 2.96 8.96
C ALA A 21 0.39 1.51 8.78
N ILE A 22 0.49 0.69 9.83
CA ILE A 22 -0.01 -0.70 9.80
C ILE A 22 -1.52 -0.69 9.53
N LYS A 23 -2.28 0.09 10.31
CA LYS A 23 -3.73 0.20 10.14
C LYS A 23 -4.09 0.70 8.73
N PHE A 24 -3.38 1.70 8.22
CA PHE A 24 -3.61 2.19 6.86
C PHE A 24 -3.42 1.09 5.80
N ILE A 25 -2.40 0.23 5.95
CA ILE A 25 -2.18 -0.90 5.03
C ILE A 25 -3.33 -1.92 5.13
N GLU A 26 -3.81 -2.23 6.34
CA GLU A 26 -4.94 -3.15 6.54
C GLU A 26 -6.24 -2.59 5.94
N ASP A 27 -6.54 -1.32 6.18
CA ASP A 27 -7.70 -0.62 5.60
C ASP A 27 -7.61 -0.62 4.07
N LEU A 28 -6.41 -0.38 3.51
CA LEU A 28 -6.17 -0.40 2.07
C LEU A 28 -6.42 -1.79 1.46
N LYS A 29 -5.89 -2.86 2.09
CA LYS A 29 -6.11 -4.24 1.64
C LYS A 29 -7.60 -4.60 1.67
N THR A 30 -8.31 -4.20 2.72
CA THR A 30 -9.75 -4.44 2.88
C THR A 30 -10.53 -3.77 1.74
N PHE A 31 -10.25 -2.49 1.48
CA PHE A 31 -10.89 -1.73 0.40
C PHE A 31 -10.71 -2.37 -0.99
N PHE A 32 -9.52 -2.87 -1.30
CA PHE A 32 -9.27 -3.55 -2.57
C PHE A 32 -9.91 -4.94 -2.63
N ALA A 33 -9.92 -5.68 -1.51
CA ALA A 33 -10.61 -6.97 -1.41
C ALA A 33 -12.12 -6.84 -1.63
N GLU A 34 -12.76 -5.80 -1.06
CA GLU A 34 -14.20 -5.51 -1.29
C GLU A 34 -14.52 -5.23 -2.76
N ARG A 35 -13.54 -4.78 -3.54
CA ARG A 35 -13.65 -4.54 -4.98
C ARG A 35 -13.26 -5.75 -5.83
N GLY A 36 -12.95 -6.88 -5.21
CA GLY A 36 -12.48 -8.10 -5.89
C GLY A 36 -11.09 -7.97 -6.49
N ILE A 37 -10.27 -7.01 -6.02
CA ILE A 37 -8.91 -6.78 -6.49
C ILE A 37 -7.95 -7.52 -5.55
N PRO A 38 -7.22 -8.56 -6.04
CA PRO A 38 -6.26 -9.28 -5.22
C PRO A 38 -5.04 -8.40 -4.90
N GLU A 39 -4.38 -8.68 -3.78
CA GLU A 39 -3.26 -7.87 -3.26
C GLU A 39 -2.13 -7.68 -4.28
N GLU A 40 -1.82 -8.72 -5.04
CA GLU A 40 -0.81 -8.73 -6.10
C GLU A 40 -1.10 -7.75 -7.25
N LYS A 41 -2.38 -7.40 -7.46
CA LYS A 41 -2.81 -6.45 -8.50
C LYS A 41 -2.96 -5.03 -7.99
N ILE A 42 -2.88 -4.80 -6.67
CA ILE A 42 -2.98 -3.45 -6.08
C ILE A 42 -1.93 -2.49 -6.68
N PRO A 43 -0.64 -2.86 -6.81
CA PRO A 43 0.35 -1.95 -7.38
C PRO A 43 0.01 -1.50 -8.81
N LEU A 44 -0.40 -2.45 -9.66
CA LEU A 44 -0.80 -2.17 -11.05
C LEU A 44 -2.04 -1.27 -11.10
N TYR A 45 -3.01 -1.49 -10.21
CA TYR A 45 -4.21 -0.68 -10.14
C TYR A 45 -3.92 0.76 -9.70
N LEU A 46 -3.02 0.93 -8.72
CA LEU A 46 -2.58 2.26 -8.27
C LEU A 46 -1.80 3.00 -9.37
N GLU A 47 -0.96 2.30 -10.12
CA GLU A 47 -0.23 2.86 -11.26
C GLU A 47 -1.17 3.34 -12.37
N GLU A 48 -2.18 2.53 -12.71
CA GLU A 48 -3.19 2.86 -13.71
C GLU A 48 -4.06 4.04 -13.26
N LEU A 49 -4.46 4.11 -11.99
CA LEU A 49 -5.15 5.28 -11.43
C LEU A 49 -4.31 6.54 -11.53
N ALA A 50 -3.03 6.48 -11.15
CA ALA A 50 -2.11 7.61 -11.24
C ALA A 50 -1.83 8.03 -12.70
N ARG A 51 -1.91 7.10 -13.65
CA ARG A 51 -1.84 7.41 -15.08
C ARG A 51 -3.09 8.17 -15.54
N ARG A 52 -4.28 7.69 -15.17
CA ARG A 52 -5.56 8.34 -15.53
C ARG A 52 -5.70 9.75 -14.97
N GLU A 53 -5.26 10.01 -13.73
CA GLU A 53 -5.25 11.36 -13.14
C GLU A 53 -4.32 12.32 -13.89
N ARG A 54 -3.21 11.82 -14.45
CA ARG A 54 -2.27 12.62 -15.25
C ARG A 54 -2.81 12.90 -16.65
N GLU A 55 -3.51 11.94 -17.25
CA GLU A 55 -4.10 12.06 -18.58
C GLU A 55 -5.43 12.82 -18.59
N GLY A 56 -6.21 12.77 -17.50
CA GLY A 56 -7.48 13.48 -17.34
C GLY A 56 -7.36 14.95 -16.92
N ASN A 57 -6.14 15.47 -16.77
CA ASN A 57 -5.83 16.88 -16.47
C ASN A 57 -5.37 17.66 -17.73
N LEU A 58 -5.72 17.17 -18.93
CA LEU A 58 -5.52 17.83 -20.23
C LEU A 58 -6.86 18.25 -20.85
#